data_AF-A0A7Y5MYR1-F1
#
_entry.id   AF-A0A7Y5MYR1-F1
#
_cell.length_a   1.000
_cell.length_b   1.000
_cell.length_c   1.000
_cell.angle_alpha   90.00
_cell.angle_beta   90.00
_cell.angle_gamma   90.00
#
_symmetry.space_group_name_H-M   'P 1'
#
loop_
_entity.id
_entity.type
_entity.pdbx_description
1 polymer ?
#
loop_
_entity_poly.entity_id
_entity_poly.type
_entity_poly.pdbx_seq_one_letter_code
_entity_poly.pdbx_strand_id
1 'polypeptide(L)' 'MQRLLARRMAMSLKVASRKLGLGLPLRDLRREANILSQAAARVVAPLERRSVQAVMKKILEVTRVQTRTLKRKAGRG' A
#
# COMPACT_ATOMS: atom_id res chain seq x y z
N MET A 1 -15.93 6.59 0.43
CA MET A 1 -14.52 6.33 0.82
C MET A 1 -14.22 4.85 1.09
N GLN A 2 -14.97 4.17 1.98
CA GLN A 2 -14.68 2.79 2.41
C GLN A 2 -14.56 1.77 1.27
N ARG A 3 -15.45 1.81 0.27
CA ARG A 3 -15.41 0.92 -0.90
C ARG A 3 -14.10 1.03 -1.70
N LEU A 4 -13.55 2.25 -1.84
CA LEU A 4 -12.29 2.48 -2.55
C LEU A 4 -11.10 1.93 -1.76
N LEU A 5 -11.10 2.10 -0.44
CA LEU A 5 -10.07 1.55 0.44
C LEU A 5 -10.09 0.02 0.42
N ALA A 6 -11.27 -0.60 0.47
CA ALA A 6 -11.43 -2.05 0.37
C ALA A 6 -10.91 -2.59 -0.98
N ARG A 7 -11.28 -1.95 -2.10
CA ARG A 7 -10.77 -2.30 -3.43
C ARG A 7 -9.25 -2.16 -3.53
N ARG A 8 -8.69 -1.05 -3.03
CA ARG A 8 -7.24 -0.83 -2.96
C ARG A 8 -6.56 -1.93 -2.14
N MET A 9 -7.17 -2.33 -1.04
CA MET A 9 -6.63 -3.38 -0.20
C MET A 9 -6.62 -4.73 -0.91
N ALA A 10 -7.73 -5.13 -1.52
CA ALA A 10 -7.81 -6.35 -2.33
C ALA A 10 -6.75 -6.40 -3.44
N MET A 11 -6.53 -5.29 -4.16
CA MET A 11 -5.46 -5.19 -5.15
C MET A 11 -4.07 -5.33 -4.53
N SER A 12 -3.85 -4.73 -3.36
CA SER A 12 -2.58 -4.83 -2.64
C SER A 12 -2.28 -6.26 -2.20
N LEU A 13 -3.31 -7.01 -1.80
CA LEU A 13 -3.18 -8.43 -1.45
C LEU A 13 -2.85 -9.29 -2.67
N LYS A 14 -3.49 -9.05 -3.82
CA LYS A 14 -3.15 -9.74 -5.09
C LYS A 14 -1.68 -9.51 -5.46
N VAL A 15 -1.20 -8.26 -5.36
CA VAL A 15 0.20 -7.93 -5.63
C VAL A 15 1.13 -8.60 -4.62
N ALA A 16 0.78 -8.62 -3.34
CA ALA A 16 1.57 -9.28 -2.30
C ALA A 16 1.68 -10.78 -2.53
N SER A 17 0.58 -11.45 -2.86
CA SER A 17 0.56 -12.89 -3.19
C SER A 17 1.48 -13.18 -4.39
N ARG A 18 1.38 -12.39 -5.46
CA ARG A 18 2.26 -12.54 -6.64
C ARG A 18 3.74 -12.30 -6.30
N LYS A 19 4.04 -11.29 -5.47
CA LYS A 19 5.41 -11.03 -5.00
C LYS A 19 5.95 -12.21 -4.20
N LEU A 20 5.15 -12.79 -3.30
CA LEU A 20 5.55 -13.96 -2.52
C LEU A 20 5.81 -15.17 -3.41
N GLY A 21 4.94 -15.44 -4.39
CA GLY A 21 5.14 -16.54 -5.34
C GLY A 21 6.39 -16.40 -6.22
N LEU A 22 6.88 -15.17 -6.41
CA LEU A 22 8.10 -14.87 -7.17
C LEU A 22 9.33 -14.62 -6.29
N GLY A 23 9.24 -14.83 -4.96
CA GLY A 23 10.34 -14.54 -4.02
C GLY A 23 10.70 -13.04 -3.89
N LEU A 24 9.87 -12.14 -4.41
CA LEU A 24 10.12 -10.70 -4.40
C LEU A 24 9.81 -10.07 -3.03
N PRO A 25 10.53 -9.00 -2.65
CA PRO A 25 10.29 -8.33 -1.38
C PRO A 25 8.92 -7.63 -1.37
N LEU A 26 8.19 -7.82 -0.27
CA LEU A 26 6.90 -7.14 -0.04
C LEU A 26 7.08 -5.62 0.04
N ARG A 27 8.18 -5.17 0.65
CA ARG A 27 8.53 -3.75 0.77
C ARG A 27 9.34 -3.31 -0.44
N ASP A 28 8.91 -2.20 -1.05
CA ASP A 28 9.59 -1.60 -2.20
C ASP A 28 9.64 -0.09 -1.99
N LEU A 29 10.79 0.39 -1.51
CA LEU A 29 10.96 1.79 -1.10
C LEU A 29 10.85 2.76 -2.28
N ARG A 30 11.40 2.39 -3.45
CA ARG A 30 11.34 3.21 -4.66
C ARG A 30 9.89 3.36 -5.13
N ARG A 31 9.15 2.25 -5.16
CA ARG A 31 7.72 2.28 -5.51
C ARG A 31 6.89 3.08 -4.52
N GLU A 32 7.13 2.93 -3.21
CA GLU A 32 6.42 3.69 -2.18
C GLU A 32 6.67 5.20 -2.31
N ALA A 33 7.92 5.62 -2.54
CA ALA A 33 8.27 7.02 -2.79
C ALA A 33 7.55 7.57 -4.03
N ASN A 34 7.51 6.81 -5.12
CA ASN A 34 6.81 7.20 -6.34
C ASN A 34 5.30 7.37 -6.11
N ILE A 35 4.65 6.49 -5.35
CA ILE A 35 3.23 6.60 -4.99
C ILE A 35 2.97 7.89 -4.21
N LEU A 36 3.82 8.22 -3.23
CA LEU A 36 3.67 9.43 -2.43
C LEU A 36 3.87 10.70 -3.27
N SER A 37 4.86 10.70 -4.16
CA SER A 37 5.12 11.80 -5.09
C SER A 37 3.93 12.04 -6.02
N GLN A 38 3.42 10.99 -6.67
CA GLN A 38 2.27 11.08 -7.57
C GLN A 38 0.99 11.49 -6.85
N ALA A 39 0.76 11.00 -5.63
CA ALA A 39 -0.39 11.39 -4.83
C ALA A 39 -0.35 12.88 -4.49
N ALA A 40 0.82 13.40 -4.11
CA ALA A 40 1.02 14.81 -3.80
C ALA A 40 0.87 15.72 -5.03
N ALA A 41 1.31 15.26 -6.21
CA ALA A 41 1.21 16.01 -7.47
C ALA A 41 -0.23 16.20 -7.95
N ARG A 42 -1.13 15.28 -7.60
CA ARG A 42 -2.55 15.30 -8.01
C ARG A 42 -3.48 16.01 -7.01
N VAL A 43 -2.92 16.61 -5.96
CA VAL A 43 -3.72 17.31 -4.95
C VAL A 43 -4.21 18.64 -5.51
N VAL A 44 -5.53 18.81 -5.49
CA VAL A 44 -6.21 20.07 -5.80
C VAL A 44 -6.64 20.71 -4.47
N ALA A 45 -6.56 22.03 -4.38
CA ALA A 45 -6.93 22.79 -3.18
C ALA A 45 -8.37 22.45 -2.72
N PRO A 46 -8.66 22.43 -1.40
CA PRO A 46 -7.90 23.02 -0.29
C PRO A 46 -6.94 22.05 0.42
N LEU A 47 -6.71 20.85 -0.11
CA LEU A 47 -5.89 19.87 0.58
C LEU A 47 -4.39 20.22 0.51
N GLU A 48 -3.72 20.22 1.66
CA GLU A 48 -2.27 20.35 1.69
C GLU A 48 -1.59 19.07 1.20
N ARG A 49 -0.58 19.22 0.34
CA ARG A 49 0.22 18.10 -0.18
C ARG A 49 0.81 17.23 0.92
N ARG A 50 1.29 17.84 2.01
CA ARG A 50 1.86 17.14 3.17
C ARG A 50 0.84 16.24 3.86
N SER A 51 -0.39 16.72 4.04
CA SER A 51 -1.48 15.96 4.64
C SER A 51 -1.85 14.75 3.79
N VAL A 52 -1.91 14.91 2.47
CA VAL A 52 -2.19 13.78 1.54
C VAL A 52 -1.06 12.75 1.58
N GLN A 53 0.20 13.17 1.64
CA GLN A 53 1.34 12.26 1.82
C GLN A 53 1.25 11.49 3.14
N ALA A 54 0.88 12.15 4.24
CA ALA A 54 0.74 11.51 5.55
C ALA A 54 -0.35 10.42 5.53
N VAL A 55 -1.53 10.74 4.96
CA VAL A 55 -2.62 9.76 4.79
C VAL A 55 -2.17 8.59 3.94
N MET A 56 -1.54 8.84 2.78
CA MET A 56 -1.08 7.77 1.90
C MET A 56 0.01 6.90 2.54
N LYS A 57 0.92 7.50 3.32
CA LYS A 57 1.92 6.76 4.11
C LYS A 57 1.23 5.83 5.11
N LYS A 58 0.18 6.30 5.79
CA LYS A 58 -0.57 5.46 6.74
C LYS A 58 -1.27 4.29 6.03
N ILE A 59 -1.87 4.53 4.87
CA ILE A 59 -2.50 3.47 4.08
C ILE A 59 -1.46 2.40 3.67
N LEU A 60 -0.26 2.81 3.23
CA LEU A 60 0.83 1.90 2.88
C LEU A 60 1.33 1.09 4.09
N GLU A 61 1.41 1.71 5.26
CA GLU A 61 1.73 1.04 6.52
C GLU A 61 0.71 -0.05 6.86
N VAL A 62 -0.59 0.27 6.88
CA VAL A 62 -1.66 -0.69 7.16
C VAL A 62 -1.64 -1.86 6.16
N THR A 63 -1.43 -1.55 4.88
CA THR A 63 -1.31 -2.56 3.82
C THR A 63 -0.17 -3.55 4.11
N ARG A 64 0.99 -3.06 4.58
CA ARG A 64 2.13 -3.92 4.94
C ARG A 64 1.85 -4.80 6.15
N VAL A 65 1.20 -4.27 7.18
CA VAL A 65 0.85 -5.06 8.38
C VAL A 65 -0.05 -6.23 7.99
N GLN A 66 -1.11 -5.97 7.23
CA GLN A 66 -2.04 -7.02 6.80
C GLN A 66 -1.41 -8.04 5.85
N THR A 67 -0.57 -7.60 4.90
CA THR A 67 0.16 -8.52 4.00
C THR A 67 1.18 -9.39 4.74
N ARG A 68 1.84 -8.88 5.79
CA ARG A 68 2.69 -9.68 6.68
C ARG A 68 1.88 -10.72 7.47
N THR A 69 0.71 -10.35 7.97
CA THR A 69 -0.21 -11.29 8.64
C THR A 69 -0.61 -12.43 7.70
N LEU A 70 -0.89 -12.13 6.44
CA LEU A 70 -1.16 -13.14 5.42
C LEU A 70 0.05 -14.05 5.14
N LYS A 71 1.26 -13.49 4.99
CA LYS A 71 2.48 -14.29 4.84
C LYS A 71 2.65 -15.29 6.00
N ARG A 72 2.43 -14.84 7.24
CA ARG A 72 2.53 -15.70 8.44
C ARG A 72 1.49 -16.81 8.47
N LYS A 73 0.25 -16.54 8.01
CA LYS A 73 -0.79 -17.57 7.89
C LYS A 73 -0.48 -18.58 6.79
N ALA A 74 0.05 -18.12 5.65
CA ALA A 74 0.37 -18.97 4.51
C ALA A 74 1.59 -19.89 4.75
N GLY A 75 2.56 -19.47 5.56
CA GLY A 75 3.74 -20.30 5.91
C GLY A 75 3.57 -21.16 7.17
N ARG A 76 2.34 -21.33 7.68
CA ARG A 76 2.01 -22.19 8.84
C ARG A 76 1.15 -23.40 8.47
N GLY A 77 1.00 -23.68 7.17
CA GLY A 77 0.47 -24.93 6.63
C GLY A 77 1.56 -25.60 5.81
#